data_AF-A0A7X0JSM8-F1
#
_entry.id   AF-A0A7X0JSM8-F1
#
_cell.length_a   1.000
_cell.length_b   1.000
_cell.length_c   1.000
_cell.angle_alpha   90.00
_cell.angle_beta   90.00
_cell.angle_gamma   90.00
#
_symmetry.space_group_name_H-M   'P 1'
#
loop_
_entity.id
_entity.type
_entity.pdbx_description
1 polymer ?
#
loop_
_entity_poly.entity_id
_entity_poly.type
_entity_poly.pdbx_seq_one_letter_code
_entity_poly.pdbx_strand_id
1 'polypeptide(L)'
;MGNLYIYIKSSVEWLVMEHDNIVSSGCLNMAQSSINKNQSQPLQALLPKEFANLPCHVIIAAEHSISLAAELDCPERHARSASLYALQEHCSQPSDSLHWHFHSYQGSHIIEAINKDLFNNIYLSLEGLALVDVRFDYQLMPCDTKTAEALCLGQRLLLRLPQVNENEFSRHAYSVHKSWAKTWWKSFSESPQLGRLKLYGCIEEFTACFSEKEKMALKERSVDLDLCEPCAAADLEQLLCYQQHRRVNCNGKGNLLSAIHPATANTYRLSRPTKPILIGAYTLLAASAMYWGSQLLT
;
A
#
# COMPACT_ATOMS: atom_id res chain seq x y z
N MET A 1 -20.91 13.79 -1.31
CA MET A 1 -19.98 13.44 -2.41
C MET A 1 -19.23 12.20 -1.96
N GLY A 2 -19.19 11.15 -2.78
CA GLY A 2 -18.51 9.89 -2.43
C GLY A 2 -17.00 9.92 -2.63
N ASN A 3 -16.31 8.88 -2.14
CA ASN A 3 -14.88 8.62 -2.36
C ASN A 3 -14.73 7.32 -3.16
N LEU A 4 -13.85 7.32 -4.15
CA LEU A 4 -13.48 6.14 -4.93
C LEU A 4 -12.25 5.49 -4.31
N TYR A 5 -12.33 4.20 -3.99
CA TYR A 5 -11.20 3.40 -3.55
C TYR A 5 -10.87 2.41 -4.66
N ILE A 6 -9.61 2.38 -5.08
CA ILE A 6 -9.08 1.43 -6.07
C ILE A 6 -8.02 0.59 -5.39
N TYR A 7 -8.13 -0.72 -5.48
CA TYR A 7 -7.19 -1.66 -4.92
C TYR A 7 -6.51 -2.49 -6.01
N ILE A 8 -5.20 -2.29 -6.15
CA ILE A 8 -4.36 -2.87 -7.19
C ILE A 8 -3.59 -4.05 -6.61
N LYS A 9 -4.00 -5.26 -6.98
CA LYS A 9 -3.31 -6.53 -6.71
C LYS A 9 -3.03 -7.26 -8.02
N SER A 10 -3.19 -8.58 -8.08
CA SER A 10 -3.22 -9.33 -9.34
C SER A 10 -4.43 -8.99 -10.22
N SER A 11 -5.53 -8.54 -9.61
CA SER A 11 -6.68 -7.90 -10.22
C SER A 11 -6.84 -6.46 -9.69
N VAL A 12 -7.77 -5.69 -10.28
CA VAL A 12 -8.11 -4.35 -9.79
C VAL A 12 -9.51 -4.39 -9.19
N GLU A 13 -9.61 -4.30 -7.87
CA GLU A 13 -10.89 -4.11 -7.18
C GLU A 13 -11.16 -2.62 -7.02
N TRP A 14 -12.43 -2.22 -7.05
CA TRP A 14 -12.81 -0.84 -6.78
C TRP A 14 -14.12 -0.80 -6.01
N LEU A 15 -14.29 0.26 -5.23
CA LEU A 15 -15.56 0.58 -4.60
C LEU A 15 -15.73 2.08 -4.42
N VAL A 16 -16.98 2.52 -4.32
CA VAL A 16 -17.35 3.90 -4.02
C VAL A 16 -18.04 3.93 -2.66
N MET A 17 -17.55 4.80 -1.78
CA MET A 17 -18.13 5.03 -0.46
C MET A 17 -18.84 6.36 -0.39
N GLU A 18 -20.07 6.38 0.11
CA GLU A 18 -20.82 7.58 0.48
C GLU A 18 -21.30 7.47 1.92
N HIS A 19 -20.97 8.47 2.76
CA HIS A 19 -21.39 8.52 4.17
C HIS A 19 -21.15 7.17 4.88
N ASP A 20 -19.94 6.63 4.73
CA ASP A 20 -19.47 5.34 5.25
C ASP A 20 -20.09 4.08 4.63
N ASN A 21 -21.06 4.19 3.71
CA ASN A 21 -21.67 3.06 3.02
C ASN A 21 -21.01 2.78 1.68
N ILE A 22 -20.82 1.49 1.35
CA ILE A 22 -20.46 1.09 -0.01
C ILE A 22 -21.71 1.24 -0.88
N VAL A 23 -21.67 2.17 -1.84
CA VAL A 23 -22.78 2.41 -2.78
C VAL A 23 -22.59 1.71 -4.11
N SER A 24 -21.34 1.35 -4.44
CA SER A 24 -20.99 0.62 -5.65
C SER A 24 -19.66 -0.09 -5.45
N SER A 25 -19.51 -1.30 -5.98
CA SER A 25 -18.25 -2.03 -6.00
C SER A 25 -18.12 -2.88 -7.26
N GLY A 26 -16.89 -3.25 -7.60
CA GLY A 26 -16.62 -4.11 -8.74
C GLY A 26 -15.18 -4.62 -8.78
N CYS A 27 -14.95 -5.57 -9.67
CA CYS A 27 -13.64 -6.17 -9.89
C CYS A 27 -13.35 -6.21 -11.39
N LEU A 28 -12.20 -5.66 -11.76
CA LEU A 28 -11.64 -5.73 -13.11
C LEU A 28 -10.57 -6.81 -13.12
N ASN A 29 -10.87 -7.92 -13.79
CA ASN A 29 -9.87 -8.92 -14.11
C ASN A 29 -8.97 -8.40 -15.23
N MET A 30 -7.95 -7.64 -14.84
CA MET A 30 -6.86 -7.32 -15.75
C MET A 30 -6.09 -8.60 -16.04
N ALA A 31 -6.35 -9.23 -17.19
CA ALA A 31 -5.52 -10.33 -17.63
C ALA A 31 -4.06 -9.86 -17.59
N GLN A 32 -3.18 -10.55 -16.86
CA GLN A 32 -1.78 -10.18 -16.60
C GLN A 32 -0.99 -9.82 -17.88
N SER A 33 -1.46 -10.23 -19.05
CA SER A 33 -0.92 -9.89 -20.37
C SER A 33 -1.08 -8.42 -20.79
N SER A 34 -1.97 -7.66 -20.15
CA SER A 34 -2.29 -6.27 -20.52
C SER A 34 -1.56 -5.20 -19.69
N ILE A 35 -0.94 -5.59 -18.57
CA ILE A 35 -0.04 -4.70 -17.79
C ILE A 35 1.40 -4.77 -18.34
N ASN A 36 1.82 -5.90 -18.91
CA ASN A 36 3.17 -6.09 -19.44
C ASN A 36 3.37 -5.67 -20.91
N LYS A 37 2.30 -5.39 -21.65
CA LYS A 37 2.38 -4.79 -22.98
C LYS A 37 1.93 -3.35 -22.83
N ASN A 38 2.71 -2.37 -23.29
CA ASN A 38 2.49 -0.91 -23.31
C ASN A 38 1.17 -0.45 -24.01
N GLN A 39 0.06 -1.13 -23.75
CA GLN A 39 -1.29 -0.91 -24.26
C GLN A 39 -2.29 -1.01 -23.09
N SER A 40 -1.88 -0.63 -21.88
CA SER A 40 -2.81 -0.50 -20.77
C SER A 40 -3.77 0.65 -21.08
N GLN A 41 -5.03 0.31 -21.35
CA GLN A 41 -6.09 1.31 -21.36
C GLN A 41 -6.13 1.95 -19.97
N PRO A 42 -6.29 3.28 -19.87
CA PRO A 42 -6.39 3.94 -18.57
C PRO A 42 -7.57 3.38 -17.78
N LEU A 43 -7.42 3.18 -16.47
CA LEU A 43 -8.49 2.65 -15.60
C LEU A 43 -9.76 3.50 -15.70
N GLN A 44 -9.62 4.81 -15.91
CA GLN A 44 -10.75 5.70 -16.15
C GLN A 44 -11.64 5.26 -17.31
N ALA A 45 -11.09 4.63 -18.36
CA ALA A 45 -11.88 4.12 -19.48
C ALA A 45 -12.68 2.85 -19.14
N LEU A 46 -12.25 2.11 -18.10
CA LEU A 46 -12.88 0.88 -17.62
C LEU A 46 -13.86 1.14 -16.47
N LEU A 47 -13.74 2.28 -15.80
CA LEU A 47 -14.62 2.71 -14.73
C LEU A 47 -15.81 3.53 -15.26
N PRO A 48 -16.97 3.48 -14.59
CA PRO A 48 -18.08 4.40 -14.88
C PRO A 48 -17.63 5.85 -14.93
N LYS A 49 -18.09 6.60 -15.96
CA LYS A 49 -17.65 7.98 -16.24
C LYS A 49 -17.90 8.94 -15.06
N GLU A 50 -18.95 8.69 -14.28
CA GLU A 50 -19.29 9.47 -13.09
C GLU A 50 -18.22 9.39 -11.98
N PHE A 51 -17.37 8.35 -11.98
CA PHE A 51 -16.32 8.19 -10.96
C PHE A 51 -15.10 9.07 -11.22
N ALA A 52 -14.94 9.64 -12.41
CA ALA A 52 -13.76 10.43 -12.79
C ALA A 52 -13.49 11.63 -11.85
N ASN A 53 -14.55 12.23 -11.32
CA ASN A 53 -14.47 13.43 -10.47
C ASN A 53 -14.51 13.10 -8.96
N LEU A 54 -14.62 11.82 -8.59
CA LEU A 54 -14.61 11.43 -7.19
C LEU A 54 -13.18 11.47 -6.66
N PRO A 55 -12.95 11.96 -5.43
CA PRO A 55 -11.67 11.81 -4.74
C PRO A 55 -11.25 10.34 -4.75
N CYS A 56 -10.10 10.06 -5.34
CA CYS A 56 -9.62 8.70 -5.62
C CYS A 56 -8.47 8.31 -4.70
N HIS A 57 -8.68 7.28 -3.90
CA HIS A 57 -7.69 6.67 -3.02
C HIS A 57 -7.21 5.35 -3.63
N VAL A 58 -5.92 5.23 -3.89
CA VAL A 58 -5.34 4.03 -4.50
C VAL A 58 -4.59 3.26 -3.45
N ILE A 59 -4.89 1.97 -3.35
CA ILE A 59 -4.26 1.03 -2.45
C ILE A 59 -3.52 0.01 -3.31
N ILE A 60 -2.25 -0.24 -3.04
CA ILE A 60 -1.43 -1.21 -3.75
C ILE A 60 -1.14 -2.37 -2.80
N ALA A 61 -1.30 -3.60 -3.30
CA ALA A 61 -0.99 -4.78 -2.52
C ALA A 61 0.49 -4.81 -2.12
N ALA A 62 0.80 -5.07 -0.85
CA ALA A 62 2.17 -5.13 -0.37
C ALA A 62 3.03 -6.18 -1.09
N GLU A 63 2.43 -7.20 -1.72
CA GLU A 63 3.16 -8.20 -2.53
C GLU A 63 3.88 -7.60 -3.75
N HIS A 64 3.45 -6.42 -4.20
CA HIS A 64 4.10 -5.67 -5.27
C HIS A 64 5.28 -4.83 -4.77
N SER A 65 5.56 -4.86 -3.47
CA SER A 65 6.56 -4.03 -2.83
C SER A 65 7.48 -4.80 -1.90
N ILE A 66 8.63 -4.21 -1.63
CA ILE A 66 9.51 -4.59 -0.54
C ILE A 66 9.47 -3.42 0.45
N SER A 67 9.07 -3.68 1.70
CA SER A 67 9.06 -2.67 2.77
C SER A 67 10.06 -3.04 3.86
N LEU A 68 11.05 -2.18 4.05
CA LEU A 68 12.16 -2.37 4.96
C LEU A 68 12.25 -1.16 5.89
N ALA A 69 12.31 -1.42 7.20
CA ALA A 69 12.68 -0.42 8.18
C ALA A 69 14.20 -0.41 8.30
N ALA A 70 14.78 0.78 8.32
CA ALA A 70 16.19 1.00 8.54
C ALA A 70 16.36 2.13 9.55
N GLU A 71 17.28 1.93 10.48
CA GLU A 71 17.82 3.03 11.23
C GLU A 71 19.14 3.44 10.63
N LEU A 72 19.23 4.72 10.32
CA LEU A 72 20.37 5.27 9.63
C LEU A 72 20.96 6.30 10.56
N ASP A 73 22.16 6.01 11.07
CA ASP A 73 22.95 6.97 11.82
C ASP A 73 23.60 7.98 10.86
N CYS A 74 22.76 8.69 10.10
CA CYS A 74 23.21 9.72 9.18
C CYS A 74 22.16 10.83 9.04
N PRO A 75 22.58 12.07 8.73
CA PRO A 75 21.64 13.17 8.48
C PRO A 75 20.64 12.81 7.38
N GLU A 76 19.38 13.25 7.49
CA GLU A 76 18.27 12.94 6.57
C GLU A 76 18.63 13.13 5.08
N ARG A 77 19.47 14.13 4.77
CA ARG A 77 19.96 14.40 3.40
C ARG A 77 20.81 13.27 2.80
N HIS A 78 21.41 12.42 3.64
CA HIS A 78 22.23 11.26 3.25
C HIS A 78 21.52 9.93 3.48
N ALA A 79 20.48 9.90 4.32
CA ALA A 79 19.66 8.72 4.59
C ALA A 79 19.22 8.05 3.29
N ARG A 80 18.71 8.83 2.33
CA ARG A 80 18.27 8.31 1.03
C ARG A 80 19.37 7.52 0.30
N SER A 81 20.56 8.08 0.15
CA SER A 81 21.66 7.41 -0.57
C SER A 81 22.18 6.20 0.22
N ALA A 82 22.35 6.33 1.54
CA ALA A 82 22.82 5.23 2.39
C ALA A 82 21.86 4.04 2.38
N SER A 83 20.55 4.30 2.47
CA SER A 83 19.51 3.28 2.33
C SER A 83 19.58 2.55 1.01
N LEU A 84 19.75 3.26 -0.11
CA LEU A 84 19.76 2.62 -1.44
C LEU A 84 20.89 1.60 -1.57
N TYR A 85 22.08 1.93 -1.06
CA TYR A 85 23.22 1.02 -1.07
C TYR A 85 22.99 -0.19 -0.16
N ALA A 86 22.53 0.04 1.08
CA ALA A 86 22.29 -1.04 2.02
C ALA A 86 21.16 -1.98 1.58
N LEU A 87 20.14 -1.44 0.91
CA LEU A 87 18.98 -2.22 0.47
C LEU A 87 19.18 -2.98 -0.83
N GLN A 88 20.24 -2.66 -1.58
CA GLN A 88 20.56 -3.37 -2.82
C GLN A 88 20.81 -4.86 -2.57
N GLU A 89 21.39 -5.23 -1.43
CA GLU A 89 21.67 -6.62 -1.07
C GLU A 89 20.40 -7.43 -0.75
N HIS A 90 19.29 -6.75 -0.43
CA HIS A 90 18.01 -7.37 -0.06
C HIS A 90 17.03 -7.48 -1.24
N CYS A 91 17.38 -6.90 -2.39
CA CYS A 91 16.53 -6.87 -3.57
C CYS A 91 17.03 -7.86 -4.63
N SER A 92 16.11 -8.61 -5.23
CA SER A 92 16.44 -9.50 -6.36
C SER A 92 16.60 -8.76 -7.70
N GLN A 93 16.22 -7.48 -7.75
CA GLN A 93 16.27 -6.62 -8.92
C GLN A 93 17.32 -5.52 -8.76
N PRO A 94 17.93 -5.01 -9.85
CA PRO A 94 18.84 -3.87 -9.80
C PRO A 94 18.17 -2.62 -9.24
N SER A 95 18.90 -1.81 -8.47
CA SER A 95 18.36 -0.61 -7.82
C SER A 95 17.71 0.38 -8.80
N ASP A 96 18.26 0.53 -10.02
CA ASP A 96 17.72 1.42 -11.07
C ASP A 96 16.37 0.96 -11.65
N SER A 97 16.03 -0.31 -11.45
CA SER A 97 14.73 -0.89 -11.84
C SER A 97 13.66 -0.79 -10.75
N LEU A 98 14.02 -0.22 -9.60
CA LEU A 98 13.13 -0.01 -8.47
C LEU A 98 12.79 1.48 -8.33
N HIS A 99 11.55 1.76 -7.95
CA HIS A 99 11.11 3.06 -7.51
C HIS A 99 11.04 3.04 -5.97
N TRP A 100 11.73 4.00 -5.36
CA TRP A 100 11.98 4.01 -3.91
C TRP A 100 11.19 5.13 -3.22
N HIS A 101 10.50 4.78 -2.15
CA HIS A 101 9.81 5.72 -1.27
C HIS A 101 10.44 5.69 0.13
N PHE A 102 10.47 6.86 0.76
CA PHE A 102 11.10 7.07 2.05
C PHE A 102 10.09 7.76 2.97
N HIS A 103 9.87 7.17 4.14
CA HIS A 103 9.01 7.73 5.16
C HIS A 103 9.77 7.75 6.48
N SER A 104 9.81 8.92 7.14
CA SER A 104 10.32 9.02 8.50
C SER A 104 9.16 8.84 9.48
N TYR A 105 9.37 8.02 10.50
CA TYR A 105 8.42 7.84 11.58
C TYR A 105 9.17 7.63 12.89
N GLN A 106 8.99 8.56 13.83
CA GLN A 106 9.57 8.49 15.18
C GLN A 106 11.09 8.30 15.22
N GLY A 107 11.83 8.80 14.22
CA GLY A 107 13.30 8.67 14.15
C GLY A 107 13.79 7.50 13.31
N SER A 108 12.95 6.51 13.02
CA SER A 108 13.27 5.43 12.09
C SER A 108 12.85 5.78 10.66
N HIS A 109 13.57 5.24 9.67
CA HIS A 109 13.26 5.41 8.25
C HIS A 109 12.64 4.12 7.71
N ILE A 110 11.40 4.20 7.23
CA ILE A 110 10.77 3.13 6.45
C ILE A 110 11.05 3.42 4.99
N ILE A 111 11.65 2.44 4.32
CA ILE A 111 12.01 2.49 2.91
C ILE A 111 11.19 1.44 2.20
N GLU A 112 10.49 1.87 1.17
CA GLU A 112 9.67 1.00 0.33
C GLU A 112 10.23 1.00 -1.08
N ALA A 113 10.27 -0.17 -1.70
CA ALA A 113 10.66 -0.35 -3.08
C ALA A 113 9.55 -1.05 -3.85
N ILE A 114 9.20 -0.52 -5.02
CA ILE A 114 8.29 -1.15 -5.98
C ILE A 114 9.00 -1.24 -7.32
N ASN A 115 8.70 -2.26 -8.12
CA ASN A 115 9.21 -2.33 -9.48
C ASN A 115 8.80 -1.07 -10.27
N LYS A 116 9.77 -0.42 -10.91
CA LYS A 116 9.57 0.89 -11.56
C LYS A 116 8.61 0.82 -12.73
N ASP A 117 8.62 -0.26 -13.51
CA ASP A 117 7.70 -0.44 -14.63
C ASP A 117 6.28 -0.65 -14.14
N LEU A 118 6.11 -1.47 -13.09
CA LEU A 118 4.81 -1.64 -12.43
C LEU A 118 4.29 -0.30 -11.89
N PHE A 119 5.13 0.46 -11.20
CA PHE A 119 4.76 1.79 -10.68
C PHE A 119 4.34 2.74 -11.80
N ASN A 120 5.10 2.82 -12.89
CA ASN A 120 4.76 3.66 -14.04
C ASN A 120 3.45 3.23 -14.69
N ASN A 121 3.22 1.92 -14.84
CA ASN A 121 1.98 1.38 -15.39
C ASN A 121 0.78 1.72 -14.52
N ILE A 122 0.91 1.59 -13.19
CA ILE A 122 -0.11 2.03 -12.24
C ILE A 122 -0.35 3.53 -12.42
N TYR A 123 0.69 4.35 -12.40
CA TYR A 123 0.57 5.80 -12.49
C TYR A 123 -0.12 6.27 -13.78
N LEU A 124 0.29 5.71 -14.93
CA LEU A 124 -0.34 5.99 -16.23
C LEU A 124 -1.80 5.53 -16.25
N SER A 125 -2.11 4.39 -15.63
CA SER A 125 -3.48 3.87 -15.58
C SER A 125 -4.43 4.76 -14.77
N LEU A 126 -3.90 5.58 -13.86
CA LEU A 126 -4.67 6.48 -13.01
C LEU A 126 -4.88 7.88 -13.63
N GLU A 127 -4.37 8.11 -14.84
CA GLU A 127 -4.59 9.37 -15.55
C GLU A 127 -6.08 9.67 -15.71
N GLY A 128 -6.47 10.92 -15.39
CA GLY A 128 -7.85 11.39 -15.46
C GLY A 128 -8.70 11.13 -14.21
N LEU A 129 -8.19 10.44 -13.19
CA LEU A 129 -8.83 10.32 -11.88
C LEU A 129 -8.40 11.47 -10.94
N ALA A 130 -9.30 11.92 -10.07
CA ALA A 130 -8.99 12.91 -9.04
C ALA A 130 -8.23 12.29 -7.85
N LEU A 131 -6.98 11.88 -8.09
CA LEU A 131 -6.12 11.22 -7.10
C LEU A 131 -5.91 12.08 -5.84
N VAL A 132 -6.25 11.49 -4.69
CA VAL A 132 -6.00 12.03 -3.35
C VAL A 132 -4.71 11.46 -2.79
N ASP A 133 -4.58 10.14 -2.83
CA ASP A 133 -3.40 9.43 -2.38
C ASP A 133 -3.27 8.05 -3.02
N VAL A 134 -2.05 7.55 -3.00
CA VAL A 134 -1.66 6.18 -3.32
C VAL A 134 -1.03 5.63 -2.05
N ARG A 135 -1.21 4.37 -1.67
CA ARG A 135 -0.55 3.78 -0.48
C ARG A 135 -0.50 2.27 -0.54
N PHE A 136 0.32 1.62 0.27
CA PHE A 136 0.26 0.16 0.38
C PHE A 136 -0.83 -0.29 1.35
N ASP A 137 -1.43 -1.45 1.09
CA ASP A 137 -2.51 -2.01 1.93
C ASP A 137 -2.08 -2.22 3.39
N TYR A 138 -0.85 -2.64 3.66
CA TYR A 138 -0.36 -2.82 5.03
C TYR A 138 -0.33 -1.50 5.82
N GLN A 139 -0.21 -0.35 5.14
CA GLN A 139 -0.23 0.96 5.80
C GLN A 139 -1.62 1.31 6.33
N LEU A 140 -2.66 0.62 5.85
CA LEU A 140 -4.01 0.71 6.41
C LEU A 140 -4.16 -0.07 7.72
N MET A 141 -3.23 -0.97 8.04
CA MET A 141 -3.21 -1.68 9.31
C MET A 141 -2.61 -0.82 10.42
N PRO A 142 -3.10 -0.86 11.67
CA PRO A 142 -2.47 -0.17 12.80
C PRO A 142 -0.99 -0.54 12.98
N CYS A 143 -0.19 0.44 13.41
CA CYS A 143 1.17 0.21 13.86
C CYS A 143 1.18 0.13 15.39
N ASP A 144 1.49 -1.04 15.93
CA ASP A 144 1.80 -1.22 17.35
C ASP A 144 3.29 -1.51 17.48
N THR A 145 3.98 -0.85 18.40
CA THR A 145 5.43 -1.02 18.62
C THR A 145 5.78 -2.38 19.22
N LYS A 146 4.80 -3.14 19.72
CA LYS A 146 5.00 -4.42 20.41
C LYS A 146 4.24 -5.59 19.80
N THR A 147 3.30 -5.30 18.90
CA THR A 147 2.37 -6.29 18.37
C THR A 147 2.41 -6.30 16.86
N ALA A 148 2.75 -7.45 16.28
CA ALA A 148 2.52 -7.71 14.86
C ALA A 148 1.02 -7.83 14.62
N GLU A 149 0.56 -7.35 13.47
CA GLU A 149 -0.80 -7.53 13.01
C GLU A 149 -0.82 -8.36 11.74
N ALA A 150 -1.81 -9.23 11.63
CA ALA A 150 -2.08 -10.06 10.47
C ALA A 150 -3.54 -9.89 10.07
N LEU A 151 -3.80 -9.65 8.79
CA LEU A 151 -5.13 -9.58 8.21
C LEU A 151 -5.21 -10.57 7.05
N CYS A 152 -6.12 -11.54 7.15
CA CYS A 152 -6.41 -12.42 6.02
C CYS A 152 -7.16 -11.64 4.95
N LEU A 153 -6.71 -11.68 3.71
CA LEU A 153 -7.37 -11.06 2.56
C LEU A 153 -7.42 -12.08 1.43
N GLY A 154 -8.59 -12.68 1.18
CA GLY A 154 -8.75 -13.67 0.10
C GLY A 154 -7.81 -14.86 0.25
N GLN A 155 -6.82 -15.00 -0.64
CA GLN A 155 -5.82 -16.08 -0.62
C GLN A 155 -4.47 -15.70 0.02
N ARG A 156 -4.40 -14.56 0.68
CA ARG A 156 -3.16 -14.04 1.26
C ARG A 156 -3.36 -13.59 2.70
N LEU A 157 -2.23 -13.51 3.41
CA LEU A 157 -2.08 -12.99 4.74
C LEU A 157 -1.24 -11.73 4.66
N LEU A 158 -1.87 -10.59 4.89
CA LEU A 158 -1.21 -9.31 5.00
C LEU A 158 -0.71 -9.14 6.42
N LEU A 159 0.55 -8.78 6.58
CA LEU A 159 1.24 -8.71 7.86
C LEU A 159 1.90 -7.36 8.01
N ARG A 160 1.73 -6.75 9.18
CA ARG A 160 2.46 -5.56 9.61
C ARG A 160 3.21 -5.91 10.88
N LEU A 161 4.53 -5.87 10.82
CA LEU A 161 5.38 -6.17 11.97
C LEU A 161 5.51 -4.96 12.90
N PRO A 162 5.76 -5.20 14.21
CA PRO A 162 6.13 -4.13 15.11
C PRO A 162 7.46 -3.53 14.66
N GLN A 163 7.70 -2.27 15.02
CA GLN A 163 9.03 -1.69 14.87
C GLN A 163 9.99 -2.48 15.75
N VAL A 164 10.96 -3.15 15.13
CA VAL A 164 12.03 -3.83 15.86
C VAL A 164 13.07 -2.78 16.24
N ASN A 165 13.64 -2.94 17.43
CA ASN A 165 14.63 -2.06 18.03
C ASN A 165 15.77 -1.65 17.08
N GLU A 166 16.32 -0.50 17.47
CA GLU A 166 17.37 0.27 16.84
C GLU A 166 18.57 -0.59 16.37
N ASN A 167 18.98 -0.44 15.10
CA ASN A 167 20.20 -0.98 14.43
C ASN A 167 20.10 -2.15 13.42
N GLU A 168 18.93 -2.72 13.09
CA GLU A 168 18.86 -3.79 12.06
C GLU A 168 17.82 -3.51 10.97
N PHE A 169 18.17 -3.80 9.71
CA PHE A 169 17.21 -3.80 8.61
C PHE A 169 16.17 -4.89 8.85
N SER A 170 14.95 -4.50 9.20
CA SER A 170 13.85 -5.42 9.44
C SER A 170 12.73 -5.16 8.45
N ARG A 171 12.11 -6.22 7.92
CA ARG A 171 10.93 -6.05 7.06
C ARG A 171 9.78 -5.53 7.91
N HIS A 172 9.18 -4.42 7.50
CA HIS A 172 8.07 -3.81 8.22
C HIS A 172 6.72 -4.48 7.87
N ALA A 173 6.62 -5.07 6.68
CA ALA A 173 5.39 -5.72 6.24
C ALA A 173 5.64 -6.90 5.29
N TYR A 174 4.68 -7.82 5.26
CA TYR A 174 4.67 -8.96 4.35
C TYR A 174 3.28 -9.13 3.75
N SER A 175 3.22 -9.61 2.51
CA SER A 175 2.04 -10.25 1.95
C SER A 175 2.42 -11.68 1.60
N VAL A 176 1.80 -12.64 2.28
CA VAL A 176 2.16 -14.07 2.17
C VAL A 176 0.96 -14.84 1.65
N HIS A 177 1.13 -15.60 0.57
CA HIS A 177 0.08 -16.50 0.11
C HIS A 177 -0.28 -17.53 1.20
N LYS A 178 -1.56 -17.87 1.39
CA LYS A 178 -2.05 -18.77 2.45
C LYS A 178 -1.28 -20.10 2.50
N SER A 179 -0.90 -20.65 1.36
CA SER A 179 -0.10 -21.90 1.29
C SER A 179 1.28 -21.80 1.95
N TRP A 180 1.84 -20.60 2.09
CA TRP A 180 3.13 -20.33 2.73
C TRP A 180 3.01 -19.84 4.17
N ALA A 181 1.79 -19.58 4.64
CA ALA A 181 1.53 -19.04 5.98
C ALA A 181 2.16 -19.89 7.09
N LYS A 182 2.13 -21.22 6.96
CA LYS A 182 2.75 -22.15 7.92
C LYS A 182 4.27 -22.02 7.97
N THR A 183 4.91 -21.97 6.80
CA THR A 183 6.38 -21.82 6.69
C THR A 183 6.81 -20.47 7.26
N TRP A 184 6.08 -19.41 6.90
CA TRP A 184 6.31 -18.08 7.45
C TRP A 184 6.14 -18.07 8.97
N TRP A 185 5.08 -18.68 9.49
CA TRP A 185 4.84 -18.75 10.94
C TRP A 185 5.97 -19.44 11.70
N LYS A 186 6.49 -20.57 11.18
CA LYS A 186 7.62 -21.24 11.82
C LYS A 186 8.81 -20.29 11.98
N SER A 187 9.19 -19.62 10.88
CA SER A 187 10.24 -18.60 10.90
C SER A 187 9.94 -17.44 11.84
N PHE A 188 8.68 -16.98 11.88
CA PHE A 188 8.22 -15.92 12.80
C PHE A 188 8.35 -16.35 14.27
N SER A 189 7.89 -17.56 14.60
CA SER A 189 7.82 -18.07 15.97
C SER A 189 9.19 -18.35 16.60
N GLU A 190 10.19 -18.58 15.75
CA GLU A 190 11.59 -18.80 16.11
C GLU A 190 12.36 -17.48 16.32
N SER A 191 11.80 -16.33 15.90
CA SER A 191 12.40 -15.02 16.14
C SER A 191 12.00 -14.46 17.51
N PRO A 192 12.95 -14.30 18.45
CA PRO A 192 12.65 -13.76 19.78
C PRO A 192 12.23 -12.28 19.75
N GLN A 193 12.46 -11.58 18.64
CA GLN A 193 12.20 -10.14 18.51
C GLN A 193 10.73 -9.80 18.17
N LEU A 194 9.92 -10.75 17.72
CA LEU A 194 8.65 -10.44 17.04
C LEU A 194 7.40 -10.32 17.94
N GLY A 195 7.59 -10.20 19.25
CA GLY A 195 6.53 -9.79 20.18
C GLY A 195 5.24 -10.63 20.11
N ARG A 196 4.09 -9.97 20.22
CA ARG A 196 2.74 -10.59 20.11
C ARG A 196 2.25 -10.55 18.66
N LEU A 197 1.38 -11.48 18.26
CA LEU A 197 0.68 -11.43 16.96
C LEU A 197 -0.82 -11.27 17.17
N LYS A 198 -1.44 -10.26 16.55
CA LYS A 198 -2.90 -10.12 16.41
C LYS A 198 -3.32 -10.58 15.04
N LEU A 199 -4.20 -11.58 14.98
CA LEU A 199 -4.68 -12.14 13.71
C LEU A 199 -6.15 -11.82 13.53
N TYR A 200 -6.47 -11.17 12.40
CA TYR A 200 -7.82 -10.77 12.01
C TYR A 200 -8.24 -11.54 10.74
N GLY A 201 -9.46 -12.09 10.75
CA GLY A 201 -10.05 -12.85 9.63
C GLY A 201 -9.54 -14.28 9.48
N CYS A 202 -10.27 -15.11 8.71
CA CYS A 202 -10.02 -16.52 8.33
C CYS A 202 -9.22 -17.37 9.35
N ILE A 203 -9.51 -17.22 10.66
CA ILE A 203 -8.78 -17.89 11.73
C ILE A 203 -8.89 -19.40 11.60
N GLU A 204 -10.04 -19.94 11.22
CA GLU A 204 -10.23 -21.39 11.05
C GLU A 204 -9.34 -21.96 9.94
N GLU A 205 -9.27 -21.30 8.79
CA GLU A 205 -8.41 -21.73 7.68
C GLU A 205 -6.92 -21.59 8.02
N PHE A 206 -6.54 -20.52 8.70
CA PHE A 206 -5.17 -20.31 9.17
C PHE A 206 -4.80 -21.36 10.22
N THR A 207 -5.63 -21.52 11.26
CA THR A 207 -5.40 -22.47 12.36
C THR A 207 -5.50 -23.94 11.92
N ALA A 208 -6.23 -24.26 10.85
CA ALA A 208 -6.31 -25.61 10.28
C ALA A 208 -4.95 -26.16 9.82
N CYS A 209 -4.01 -25.28 9.50
CA CYS A 209 -2.65 -25.66 9.11
C CYS A 209 -1.74 -26.05 10.30
N PHE A 210 -2.21 -25.85 11.53
CA PHE A 210 -1.45 -26.07 12.76
C PHE A 210 -1.96 -27.29 13.53
N SER A 211 -1.03 -28.06 14.10
CA SER A 211 -1.32 -29.09 15.07
C SER A 211 -1.90 -28.50 16.35
N GLU A 212 -2.62 -29.30 17.15
CA GLU A 212 -3.16 -28.84 18.44
C GLU A 212 -2.09 -28.29 19.38
N LYS A 213 -0.88 -28.86 19.36
CA LYS A 213 0.28 -28.35 20.10
C LYS A 213 0.69 -26.94 19.64
N GLU A 214 0.70 -26.71 18.33
CA GLU A 214 1.01 -25.38 17.75
C GLU A 214 -0.12 -24.37 18.05
N LYS A 215 -1.39 -24.80 18.01
CA LYS A 215 -2.55 -23.97 18.41
C LYS A 215 -2.50 -23.58 19.89
N MET A 216 -2.08 -24.48 20.78
CA MET A 216 -1.88 -24.17 22.19
C MET A 216 -0.73 -23.19 22.39
N ALA A 217 0.40 -23.39 21.71
CA ALA A 217 1.52 -22.43 21.74
C ALA A 217 1.14 -21.04 21.20
N LEU A 218 0.28 -20.98 20.18
CA LEU A 218 -0.31 -19.73 19.67
C LEU A 218 -1.13 -19.01 20.75
N LYS A 219 -2.00 -19.72 21.47
CA LYS A 219 -2.81 -19.13 22.56
C LYS A 219 -1.95 -18.66 23.74
N GLU A 220 -0.94 -19.44 24.12
CA GLU A 220 -0.06 -19.13 25.25
C GLU A 220 0.83 -17.90 25.00
N ARG A 221 1.21 -17.64 23.75
CA ARG A 221 2.02 -16.46 23.36
C ARG A 221 1.20 -15.17 23.15
N SER A 222 0.00 -15.10 23.72
CA SER A 222 -0.87 -13.91 23.64
C SER A 222 -1.20 -13.52 22.19
N VAL A 223 -1.50 -14.52 21.35
CA VAL A 223 -2.19 -14.24 20.09
C VAL A 223 -3.62 -13.86 20.44
N ASP A 224 -3.88 -12.56 20.52
CA ASP A 224 -5.24 -12.03 20.61
C ASP A 224 -5.90 -12.32 19.25
N LEU A 225 -6.63 -13.45 19.21
CA LEU A 225 -7.49 -13.83 18.10
C LEU A 225 -8.78 -13.02 18.23
N ASP A 226 -8.72 -11.75 17.82
CA ASP A 226 -9.95 -10.95 17.67
C ASP A 226 -10.71 -11.48 16.45
N LEU A 227 -11.72 -12.29 16.75
CA LEU A 227 -12.63 -12.92 15.79
C LEU A 227 -13.48 -11.86 15.11
N CYS A 228 -12.98 -11.28 14.02
CA CYS A 228 -13.88 -10.74 13.00
C CYS A 228 -14.34 -11.92 12.15
N GLU A 229 -15.64 -12.21 12.16
CA GLU A 229 -16.30 -12.97 11.08
C GLU A 229 -15.84 -12.35 9.74
N PRO A 230 -15.67 -13.12 8.64
CA PRO A 230 -15.33 -12.55 7.35
C PRO A 230 -16.40 -11.50 6.97
N CYS A 231 -16.08 -10.22 7.14
CA CYS A 231 -17.05 -9.15 7.03
C CYS A 231 -17.39 -8.79 5.57
N ALA A 232 -16.69 -9.37 4.59
CA ALA A 232 -16.84 -8.98 3.19
C ALA A 232 -16.42 -10.08 2.20
N ALA A 233 -17.00 -10.03 0.99
CA ALA A 233 -16.71 -10.97 -0.09
C ALA A 233 -15.46 -10.58 -0.92
N ALA A 234 -15.01 -9.33 -0.86
CA ALA A 234 -13.85 -8.80 -1.59
C ALA A 234 -12.74 -8.33 -0.64
N ASP A 235 -11.47 -8.40 -1.08
CA ASP A 235 -10.31 -8.03 -0.27
C ASP A 235 -10.34 -6.55 0.12
N LEU A 236 -10.72 -5.68 -0.82
CA LEU A 236 -10.81 -4.24 -0.58
C LEU A 236 -11.88 -3.91 0.48
N GLU A 237 -13.04 -4.53 0.40
CA GLU A 237 -14.10 -4.36 1.39
C GLU A 237 -13.64 -4.83 2.76
N GLN A 238 -12.98 -5.99 2.85
CA GLN A 238 -12.45 -6.52 4.10
C GLN A 238 -11.38 -5.61 4.71
N LEU A 239 -10.53 -5.02 3.87
CA LEU A 239 -9.47 -4.09 4.28
C LEU A 239 -10.04 -2.77 4.83
N LEU A 240 -11.06 -2.19 4.17
CA LEU A 240 -11.73 -0.99 4.66
C LEU A 240 -12.58 -1.26 5.90
N CYS A 241 -13.23 -2.42 5.93
CA CYS A 241 -13.99 -2.88 7.10
C CYS A 241 -13.06 -3.05 8.31
N TYR A 242 -11.87 -3.64 8.12
CA TYR A 242 -10.84 -3.73 9.17
C TYR A 242 -10.45 -2.34 9.71
N GLN A 243 -10.25 -1.35 8.84
CA GLN A 243 -9.97 0.03 9.27
C GLN A 243 -11.09 0.65 10.10
N GLN A 244 -12.35 0.32 9.78
CA GLN A 244 -13.53 0.80 10.49
C GLN A 244 -13.69 0.11 11.86
N HIS A 245 -13.53 -1.22 11.93
CA HIS A 245 -13.77 -2.03 13.13
C HIS A 245 -12.83 -1.72 14.31
N ARG A 246 -11.57 -1.32 14.05
CA ARG A 246 -10.67 -0.86 15.13
C ARG A 246 -11.17 0.42 15.82
N ARG A 247 -12.25 1.04 15.35
CA ARG A 247 -12.89 2.21 15.97
C ARG A 247 -14.16 1.86 16.77
N VAL A 248 -14.72 0.64 16.63
CA VAL A 248 -15.95 0.21 17.32
C VAL A 248 -15.83 -1.25 17.76
N ASN A 249 -15.78 -1.49 19.07
CA ASN A 249 -15.75 -2.81 19.71
C ASN A 249 -16.85 -3.73 19.14
N CYS A 250 -16.45 -4.85 18.53
CA CYS A 250 -17.37 -5.89 18.09
C CYS A 250 -17.91 -6.67 19.30
N ASN A 251 -19.12 -6.32 19.74
CA ASN A 251 -20.03 -7.25 20.42
C ASN A 251 -21.47 -6.83 20.12
N GLY A 252 -22.02 -7.31 19.01
CA GLY A 252 -23.45 -7.22 18.74
C GLY A 252 -23.78 -7.08 17.27
N LYS A 253 -24.64 -7.97 16.78
CA LYS A 253 -25.40 -7.81 15.53
C LYS A 253 -26.21 -6.49 15.63
N GLY A 254 -25.68 -5.40 15.09
CA GLY A 254 -26.36 -4.10 15.08
C GLY A 254 -25.46 -2.96 14.61
N ASN A 255 -25.77 -2.41 13.43
CA ASN A 255 -25.24 -1.19 12.83
C ASN A 255 -23.71 -1.02 12.87
N LEU A 256 -23.05 -1.61 11.87
CA LEU A 256 -21.78 -1.10 11.35
C LEU A 256 -21.94 0.39 10.98
N LEU A 257 -20.80 1.10 10.98
CA LEU A 257 -20.61 2.42 10.38
C LEU A 257 -20.95 3.59 11.29
N SER A 258 -20.00 3.89 12.18
CA SER A 258 -19.67 5.28 12.44
C SER A 258 -18.16 5.44 12.60
N ALA A 259 -17.64 6.45 11.89
CA ALA A 259 -16.32 7.03 12.00
C ALA A 259 -15.21 6.48 11.09
N ILE A 260 -15.22 6.81 9.78
CA ILE A 260 -13.98 7.08 9.04
C ILE A 260 -13.68 8.59 9.07
N HIS A 261 -13.10 9.10 10.16
CA HIS A 261 -12.27 10.30 10.07
C HIS A 261 -10.96 9.99 9.34
N PRO A 262 -10.44 10.92 8.51
CA PRO A 262 -9.08 10.85 7.99
C PRO A 262 -8.13 11.00 9.18
N ALA A 263 -7.70 9.88 9.75
CA ALA A 263 -6.48 9.86 10.54
C ALA A 263 -5.39 10.45 9.65
N THR A 264 -4.53 11.29 10.23
CA THR A 264 -3.35 11.90 9.61
C THR A 264 -2.49 10.83 8.96
N ALA A 265 -2.89 10.40 7.78
CA ALA A 265 -2.15 9.49 6.94
C ALA A 265 -0.99 10.31 6.40
N ASN A 266 0.20 9.75 6.48
CA ASN A 266 1.33 10.18 5.67
C ASN A 266 0.99 9.86 4.21
N THR A 267 0.08 10.64 3.64
CA THR A 267 -0.36 10.56 2.26
C THR A 267 0.85 10.75 1.38
N TYR A 268 0.95 9.91 0.34
CA TYR A 268 1.94 10.07 -0.71
C TYR A 268 1.65 11.40 -1.35
N ARG A 269 2.39 12.42 -0.92
CA ARG A 269 2.36 13.68 -1.62
C ARG A 269 3.09 13.39 -2.91
N LEU A 270 2.30 13.05 -3.93
CA LEU A 270 2.73 13.12 -5.32
C LEU A 270 3.14 14.57 -5.52
N SER A 271 4.40 14.89 -5.23
CA SER A 271 5.05 16.03 -5.83
C SER A 271 4.95 15.72 -7.30
N ARG A 272 3.93 16.31 -7.95
CA ARG A 272 3.85 16.34 -9.40
C ARG A 272 5.29 16.62 -9.85
N PRO A 273 5.90 15.83 -10.76
CA PRO A 273 7.05 16.35 -11.45
C PRO A 273 6.60 17.72 -11.93
N THR A 274 7.22 18.77 -11.40
CA THR A 274 6.96 20.14 -11.82
C THR A 274 7.11 20.07 -13.31
N LYS A 275 5.96 20.15 -14.00
CA LYS A 275 5.88 20.04 -15.44
C LYS A 275 7.03 20.88 -16.01
N PRO A 276 7.86 20.39 -16.94
CA PRO A 276 8.74 21.25 -17.73
C PRO A 276 7.86 22.08 -18.69
N ILE A 277 6.93 22.86 -18.16
CA ILE A 277 6.03 23.74 -18.93
C ILE A 277 6.52 25.19 -18.92
N LEU A 278 7.46 25.56 -18.04
CA LEU A 278 8.02 26.91 -18.07
C LEU A 278 9.21 27.07 -19.03
N ILE A 279 10.00 26.03 -19.33
CA ILE A 279 11.13 26.19 -20.28
C ILE A 279 10.65 26.27 -21.74
N GLY A 280 9.54 25.60 -22.10
CA GLY A 280 8.97 25.66 -23.45
C GLY A 280 8.31 26.99 -23.82
N ALA A 281 7.81 27.75 -22.83
CA ALA A 281 7.17 29.05 -23.07
C ALA A 281 8.21 30.18 -23.31
N TYR A 282 9.35 30.14 -22.62
CA TYR A 282 10.40 31.15 -22.82
C TYR A 282 11.23 30.93 -24.09
N THR A 283 11.41 29.70 -24.56
CA THR A 283 12.11 29.44 -25.83
C THR A 283 11.30 29.89 -27.06
N LEU A 284 9.97 29.74 -27.04
CA LEU A 284 9.10 30.24 -28.11
C LEU A 284 8.97 31.77 -28.14
N LEU A 285 9.01 32.43 -26.97
CA LEU A 285 9.03 33.90 -26.87
C LEU A 285 10.39 34.50 -27.27
N ALA A 286 11.51 33.80 -27.02
CA ALA A 286 12.83 34.24 -27.50
C ALA A 286 12.98 34.10 -29.03
N ALA A 287 12.46 33.02 -29.62
CA ALA A 287 12.52 32.80 -31.07
C ALA A 287 11.68 33.82 -31.86
N SER A 288 10.53 34.25 -31.32
CA SER A 288 9.71 35.29 -31.93
C SER A 288 10.32 36.68 -31.76
N ALA A 289 10.98 37.00 -30.64
CA ALA A 289 11.71 38.26 -30.50
C ALA A 289 12.88 38.40 -31.49
N MET A 290 13.59 37.30 -31.79
CA MET A 290 14.67 37.31 -32.80
C MET A 290 14.14 37.44 -34.24
N TYR A 291 12.94 36.93 -34.53
CA TYR A 291 12.32 37.06 -35.87
C TYR A 291 11.81 38.48 -36.14
N TRP A 292 11.24 39.16 -35.14
CA TRP A 292 10.79 40.55 -35.31
C TRP A 292 11.93 41.56 -35.24
N GLY A 293 12.99 41.28 -34.47
CA GLY A 293 14.18 42.13 -34.41
C GLY A 293 14.99 42.21 -35.72
N SER A 294 14.92 41.18 -36.57
CA SER A 294 15.66 41.15 -37.84
C SER A 294 14.97 41.95 -38.97
N GLN A 295 13.67 42.23 -38.88
CA GLN A 295 12.96 43.09 -39.86
C GLN A 295 13.14 44.60 -39.62
N LEU A 296 13.61 45.00 -38.44
CA LEU A 296 13.88 46.42 -38.11
C LEU A 296 15.28 46.89 -38.54
N LEU A 297 16.14 45.99 -39.00
CA LEU A 297 17.51 46.28 -39.45
C LEU A 297 17.66 46.22 -40.99
N THR A 298 16.56 46.03 -41.72
CA THR A 298 16.42 46.28 -43.16
C THR A 298 15.63 47.56 -43.37
#